data_AF-A0A6S7JSG1-F1
#
_entry.id   AF-A0A6S7JSG1-F1
#
_cell.length_a   1.000
_cell.length_b   1.000
_cell.length_c   1.000
_cell.angle_alpha   90.00
_cell.angle_beta   90.00
_cell.angle_gamma   90.00
#
_symmetry.space_group_name_H-M   'P 1'
#
loop_
_entity.id
_entity.type
_entity.pdbx_description
1 polymer ?
#
loop_
_entity_poly.entity_id
_entity_poly.type
_entity_poly.pdbx_seq_one_letter_code
_entity_poly.pdbx_strand_id
1 'polypeptide(L)'
;MACEELTNFLGKIEQNIGKESYEIIRNTLRDNNFTSRLSLKLLDPENLDVIFAKSKLPLGSRKILEYHLDLLRNESPLSRPKPQRTDPAAIEESSADQADSKPKDKNENTMRCLEKRRQKIEKQIFDKESELRELQVHLESMDINVPSLPTIGNSGRITCSKCHHKGHRNQVNNPCNLQKCSSYTYCGIKAKHPEYFTEINKLKNDIKKKNNNIRDLQQQLAGLKTLPVKANISLLKR
;
A
#
# COMPACT_ATOMS: atom_id res chain seq x y z
N MET A 1 0.43 24.87 -24.55
CA MET A 1 1.73 24.28 -24.16
C MET A 1 1.67 22.83 -23.67
N ALA A 2 0.58 22.35 -23.02
CA ALA A 2 0.52 20.97 -22.49
C ALA A 2 0.58 19.83 -23.53
N CYS A 3 0.32 20.07 -24.83
CA CYS A 3 0.36 19.01 -25.84
C CYS A 3 1.79 18.63 -26.28
N GLU A 4 2.76 19.55 -26.16
CA GLU A 4 4.13 19.34 -26.66
C GLU A 4 4.91 18.33 -25.81
N GLU A 5 4.66 18.27 -24.49
CA GLU A 5 5.35 17.32 -23.62
C GLU A 5 4.95 15.87 -23.89
N LEU A 6 3.65 15.62 -24.13
CA LEU A 6 3.17 14.31 -24.54
C LEU A 6 3.76 13.90 -25.89
N THR A 7 3.81 14.81 -26.86
CA THR A 7 4.42 14.54 -28.17
C THR A 7 5.92 14.26 -28.05
N ASN A 8 6.64 15.01 -27.22
CA ASN A 8 8.06 14.78 -26.95
C ASN A 8 8.33 13.45 -26.24
N PHE A 9 7.45 13.03 -25.32
CA PHE A 9 7.54 11.72 -24.66
C PHE A 9 7.25 10.59 -25.65
N LEU A 10 6.15 10.68 -26.39
CA LEU A 10 5.74 9.66 -27.34
C LEU A 10 6.71 9.56 -28.52
N GLY A 11 7.37 10.64 -28.93
CA GLY A 11 8.41 10.61 -29.97
C GLY A 11 9.63 9.75 -29.58
N LYS A 12 9.91 9.58 -28.27
CA LYS A 12 10.94 8.64 -27.79
C LYS A 12 10.50 7.18 -27.88
N ILE A 13 9.20 6.94 -27.96
CA ILE A 13 8.58 5.61 -27.98
C ILE A 13 8.25 5.19 -29.42
N GLU A 14 7.94 6.16 -30.29
CA GLU A 14 7.54 5.98 -31.69
C GLU A 14 8.50 5.10 -32.50
N GLN A 15 9.81 5.16 -32.21
CA GLN A 15 10.81 4.32 -32.88
C GLN A 15 10.68 2.82 -32.56
N ASN A 16 10.02 2.49 -31.45
CA ASN A 16 9.91 1.13 -30.91
C ASN A 16 8.49 0.55 -30.98
N ILE A 17 7.49 1.34 -31.39
CA ILE A 17 6.09 0.90 -31.49
C ILE A 17 5.54 1.13 -32.90
N GLY A 18 4.65 0.24 -33.36
CA GLY A 18 3.98 0.42 -34.65
C GLY A 18 3.05 1.64 -34.65
N LYS A 19 2.87 2.29 -35.81
CA LYS A 19 2.02 3.49 -35.98
C LYS A 19 0.61 3.35 -35.40
N GLU A 20 0.00 2.18 -35.55
CA GLU A 20 -1.32 1.89 -34.99
C GLU A 20 -1.32 1.90 -33.45
N SER A 21 -0.31 1.28 -32.84
CA SER A 21 -0.13 1.29 -31.38
C SER A 21 0.18 2.70 -30.85
N TYR A 22 0.96 3.47 -31.61
CA TYR A 22 1.28 4.86 -31.28
C TYR A 22 0.03 5.72 -31.20
N GLU A 23 -0.83 5.66 -32.21
CA GLU A 23 -2.07 6.44 -32.22
C GLU A 23 -3.05 6.00 -31.12
N ILE A 24 -3.15 4.69 -30.85
CA ILE A 24 -3.93 4.18 -29.72
C ILE A 24 -3.43 4.77 -28.40
N ILE A 25 -2.11 4.72 -28.14
CA ILE A 25 -1.51 5.26 -26.92
C ILE A 25 -1.74 6.76 -26.83
N ARG A 26 -1.46 7.49 -27.91
CA ARG A 26 -1.57 8.95 -27.96
C ARG A 26 -2.99 9.42 -27.66
N ASN A 27 -3.98 8.85 -28.34
CA ASN A 27 -5.37 9.24 -28.18
C ASN A 27 -5.87 8.84 -26.80
N THR A 28 -5.58 7.61 -26.36
CA THR A 28 -5.99 7.14 -25.03
C THR A 28 -5.41 8.00 -23.90
N LEU A 29 -4.12 8.35 -23.96
CA LEU A 29 -3.49 9.21 -22.95
C LEU A 29 -4.04 10.64 -23.00
N ARG A 30 -4.30 11.18 -24.19
CA ARG A 30 -4.89 12.51 -24.37
C ARG A 30 -6.31 12.57 -23.82
N ASP A 31 -7.15 11.57 -24.14
CA ASP A 31 -8.54 11.47 -23.70
C ASP A 31 -8.65 11.33 -22.18
N ASN A 32 -7.64 10.74 -21.55
CA ASN A 32 -7.52 10.61 -20.10
C ASN A 32 -6.72 11.76 -19.44
N ASN A 33 -6.45 12.86 -20.16
CA ASN A 33 -5.74 14.06 -19.68
C ASN A 33 -4.28 13.83 -19.22
N PHE A 34 -3.62 12.79 -19.72
CA PHE A 34 -2.20 12.52 -19.51
C PHE A 34 -1.34 13.26 -20.54
N THR A 35 -1.42 14.59 -20.55
CA THR A 35 -0.73 15.43 -21.54
C THR A 35 0.62 15.97 -21.06
N SER A 36 0.87 15.98 -19.75
CA SER A 36 2.09 16.51 -19.16
C SER A 36 3.05 15.42 -18.69
N ARG A 37 4.34 15.73 -18.64
CA ARG A 37 5.38 14.85 -18.09
C ARG A 37 5.08 14.43 -16.64
N LEU A 38 4.52 15.34 -15.84
CA LEU A 38 4.12 15.07 -14.46
C LEU A 38 2.90 14.14 -14.39
N SER A 39 1.90 14.31 -15.25
CA SER A 39 0.74 13.41 -15.26
C SER A 39 1.11 12.01 -15.75
N LEU A 40 2.03 11.90 -16.72
CA LEU A 40 2.57 10.62 -17.17
C LEU A 40 3.31 9.88 -16.05
N LYS A 41 4.09 10.56 -15.20
CA LYS A 41 4.77 9.95 -14.04
C LYS A 41 3.83 9.34 -12.99
N LEU A 42 2.56 9.78 -12.97
CA LEU A 42 1.55 9.28 -12.04
C LEU A 42 0.81 8.04 -12.57
N LEU A 43 1.15 7.57 -13.77
CA LEU A 43 0.62 6.33 -14.32
C LEU A 43 1.31 5.13 -13.70
N ASP A 44 0.62 4.45 -12.79
CA ASP A 44 1.01 3.15 -12.29
C ASP A 44 0.59 2.03 -13.26
N PRO A 45 1.26 0.86 -13.23
CA PRO A 45 0.92 -0.26 -14.13
C PRO A 45 -0.55 -0.68 -14.02
N GLU A 46 -1.10 -0.63 -12.81
CA GLU A 46 -2.52 -0.90 -12.52
C GLU A 46 -3.45 0.12 -13.19
N ASN A 47 -3.03 1.37 -13.34
CA ASN A 47 -3.80 2.39 -14.04
C ASN A 47 -3.76 2.16 -15.56
N LEU A 48 -2.65 1.63 -16.09
CA LEU A 48 -2.56 1.26 -17.50
C LEU A 48 -3.51 0.12 -17.85
N ASP A 49 -3.71 -0.85 -16.95
CA ASP A 49 -4.74 -1.89 -17.12
C ASP A 49 -6.12 -1.28 -17.31
N VAL A 50 -6.50 -0.32 -16.47
CA VAL A 50 -7.82 0.31 -16.51
C VAL A 50 -7.98 1.20 -17.73
N ILE A 51 -6.96 2.01 -18.04
CA ILE A 51 -6.98 2.98 -19.14
C ILE A 51 -6.97 2.27 -20.50
N PHE A 52 -6.23 1.16 -20.61
CA PHE A 52 -6.12 0.37 -21.83
C PHE A 52 -7.03 -0.87 -21.85
N ALA A 53 -7.89 -1.07 -20.85
CA ALA A 53 -8.82 -2.21 -20.79
C ALA A 53 -9.73 -2.31 -22.02
N LYS A 54 -10.08 -1.16 -22.61
CA LYS A 54 -10.97 -1.07 -23.77
C LYS A 54 -10.24 -0.92 -25.11
N SER A 55 -8.93 -0.71 -25.09
CA SER A 55 -8.15 -0.52 -26.30
C SER A 55 -7.43 -1.80 -26.71
N LYS A 56 -7.36 -2.04 -28.03
CA LYS A 56 -6.66 -3.19 -28.62
C LYS A 56 -5.14 -2.95 -28.63
N LEU A 57 -4.56 -2.52 -27.52
CA LEU A 57 -3.11 -2.27 -27.47
C LEU A 57 -2.37 -3.62 -27.37
N PRO A 58 -1.48 -3.95 -28.32
CA PRO A 58 -0.70 -5.19 -28.24
C PRO A 58 0.16 -5.23 -26.98
N LEU A 59 0.31 -6.42 -26.39
CA LEU A 59 1.09 -6.64 -25.16
C LEU A 59 2.54 -6.11 -25.28
N GLY A 60 3.16 -6.24 -26.46
CA GLY A 60 4.51 -5.72 -26.72
C GLY A 60 4.58 -4.19 -26.62
N SER A 61 3.69 -3.48 -27.32
CA SER A 61 3.59 -2.02 -27.28
C SER A 61 3.30 -1.51 -25.87
N ARG A 62 2.50 -2.26 -25.11
CA ARG A 62 2.21 -1.97 -23.71
C ARG A 62 3.42 -2.11 -22.81
N LYS A 63 4.20 -3.17 -22.95
CA LYS A 63 5.44 -3.37 -22.18
C LYS A 63 6.47 -2.28 -22.45
N ILE A 64 6.54 -1.82 -23.70
CA ILE A 64 7.39 -0.69 -24.08
C ILE A 64 6.92 0.61 -23.41
N LEU A 65 5.61 0.86 -23.39
CA LEU A 65 5.05 2.01 -22.68
C LEU A 65 5.35 1.97 -21.17
N GLU A 66 5.14 0.81 -20.53
CA GLU A 66 5.47 0.59 -19.11
C GLU A 66 6.95 0.90 -18.82
N TYR A 67 7.86 0.38 -19.65
CA TYR A 67 9.29 0.63 -19.53
C TYR A 67 9.63 2.13 -19.60
N HIS A 68 9.08 2.86 -20.57
CA HIS A 68 9.34 4.29 -20.70
C HIS A 68 8.70 5.13 -19.59
N LEU A 69 7.56 4.70 -19.02
CA LEU A 69 6.97 5.33 -17.85
C LEU A 69 7.80 5.10 -16.58
N ASP A 70 8.43 3.93 -16.44
CA ASP A 70 9.34 3.64 -15.33
C ASP A 70 10.63 4.46 -15.43
N LEU A 71 11.21 4.57 -16.62
CA LEU A 71 12.33 5.50 -16.88
C LEU A 71 11.93 6.93 -16.49
N LEU A 72 10.75 7.37 -16.91
CA LEU A 72 10.25 8.70 -16.62
C LEU A 72 10.04 8.91 -15.12
N ARG A 73 9.57 7.92 -14.38
CA ARG A 73 9.42 7.96 -12.92
C ARG A 73 10.77 8.10 -12.22
N ASN A 74 11.78 7.39 -12.69
CA ASN A 74 13.13 7.40 -12.15
C ASN A 74 13.96 8.64 -12.53
N GLU A 75 13.57 9.40 -13.56
CA GLU A 75 14.20 10.67 -13.91
C GLU A 75 13.89 11.75 -12.86
N SER A 76 14.91 12.27 -12.16
CA SER A 76 14.76 13.36 -11.17
C SER A 76 14.02 14.58 -11.76
N PRO A 77 13.04 15.17 -11.04
CA PRO A 77 12.32 16.36 -11.49
C PRO A 77 13.22 17.60 -11.69
N LEU A 78 14.49 17.53 -11.26
CA LEU A 78 15.49 18.59 -11.37
C LEU A 78 16.54 18.37 -12.47
N SER A 79 16.36 17.39 -13.37
CA SER A 79 17.23 17.29 -14.54
C SER A 79 16.93 18.44 -15.50
N ARG A 80 17.59 19.58 -15.26
CA ARG A 80 17.74 20.63 -16.25
C ARG A 80 18.32 19.99 -17.52
N PRO A 81 17.88 20.40 -18.72
CA PRO A 81 18.58 20.00 -19.94
C PRO A 81 20.05 20.41 -19.77
N LYS A 82 20.97 19.47 -19.97
CA LYS A 82 22.40 19.80 -20.07
C LYS A 82 22.53 20.89 -21.14
N PRO A 83 23.00 22.09 -20.82
CA PRO A 83 23.37 23.03 -21.86
C PRO A 83 24.51 22.39 -22.65
N GLN A 84 24.29 22.15 -23.93
CA GLN A 84 25.39 21.97 -24.89
C GLN A 84 26.25 23.23 -24.77
N ARG A 85 27.47 23.05 -24.26
CA ARG A 85 28.52 24.05 -24.31
C ARG A 85 29.01 24.16 -25.75
N THR A 86 28.77 25.31 -26.35
CA THR A 86 29.62 25.92 -27.39
C THR A 86 29.64 27.42 -27.13
N ASP A 87 30.64 27.83 -26.36
CA ASP A 87 31.50 29.03 -26.40
C ASP A 87 31.01 30.43 -26.89
N PRO A 88 31.70 31.50 -26.43
CA PRO A 88 31.09 32.80 -26.11
C PRO A 88 31.43 33.91 -27.12
N ALA A 89 30.51 34.86 -27.31
CA ALA A 89 30.85 36.23 -27.73
C ALA A 89 29.71 37.23 -27.48
N ALA A 90 30.11 38.34 -26.84
CA ALA A 90 29.58 39.71 -26.95
C ALA A 90 28.21 40.08 -26.32
N ILE A 91 28.19 40.86 -25.21
CA ILE A 91 27.87 42.31 -25.06
C ILE A 91 26.45 42.67 -25.62
N GLU A 92 25.48 43.28 -24.94
CA GLU A 92 25.47 44.51 -24.11
C GLU A 92 24.23 44.60 -23.17
N GLU A 93 24.32 45.57 -22.27
CA GLU A 93 23.34 46.12 -21.33
C GLU A 93 21.93 46.36 -21.89
N SER A 94 20.90 46.30 -21.04
CA SER A 94 19.90 47.38 -20.91
C SER A 94 18.77 47.00 -19.94
N SER A 95 18.64 47.85 -18.93
CA SER A 95 17.39 48.40 -18.38
C SER A 95 16.41 47.54 -17.58
N ALA A 96 15.99 48.19 -16.49
CA ALA A 96 14.91 47.84 -15.60
C ALA A 96 13.59 47.57 -16.34
N ASP A 97 12.79 46.65 -15.81
CA ASP A 97 11.40 46.97 -15.55
C ASP A 97 10.79 46.06 -14.48
N GLN A 98 10.02 46.70 -13.59
CA GLN A 98 9.15 46.06 -12.63
C GLN A 98 8.04 45.32 -13.37
N ALA A 99 7.77 44.07 -12.99
CA ALA A 99 6.50 43.42 -13.31
C ALA A 99 6.07 42.52 -12.15
N ASP A 100 5.30 43.15 -11.27
CA ASP A 100 4.32 42.56 -10.37
C ASP A 100 3.64 41.31 -10.98
N SER A 101 3.83 40.15 -10.35
CA SER A 101 3.06 38.94 -10.67
C SER A 101 2.80 38.08 -9.43
N LYS A 102 1.70 38.43 -8.76
CA LYS A 102 0.74 37.58 -8.01
C LYS A 102 1.23 36.21 -7.47
N PRO A 103 1.21 35.99 -6.14
CA PRO A 103 1.55 34.70 -5.51
C PRO A 103 0.36 33.71 -5.40
N LYS A 104 -0.50 33.56 -6.41
CA LYS A 104 -1.75 32.76 -6.28
C LYS A 104 -1.60 31.25 -6.53
N ASP A 105 -0.71 30.78 -7.41
CA ASP A 105 -0.75 29.38 -7.88
C ASP A 105 0.04 28.35 -7.04
N LYS A 106 1.03 28.78 -6.23
CA LYS A 106 1.84 27.85 -5.42
C LYS A 106 1.06 27.21 -4.26
N ASN A 107 0.05 27.91 -3.76
CA ASN A 107 -0.72 27.48 -2.60
C ASN A 107 -1.73 26.37 -2.97
N GLU A 108 -2.39 26.47 -4.11
CA GLU A 108 -3.41 25.52 -4.55
C GLU A 108 -2.83 24.13 -4.89
N ASN A 109 -1.67 24.10 -5.55
CA ASN A 109 -0.99 22.84 -5.86
C ASN A 109 -0.45 22.13 -4.59
N THR A 110 -0.01 22.91 -3.59
CA THR A 110 0.43 22.38 -2.28
C THR A 110 -0.75 21.80 -1.50
N MET A 111 -1.89 22.50 -1.46
CA MET A 111 -3.12 22.01 -0.84
C MET A 111 -3.63 20.73 -1.50
N ARG A 112 -3.60 20.64 -2.84
CA ARG A 112 -3.98 19.44 -3.58
C ARG A 112 -3.06 18.25 -3.28
N CYS A 113 -1.76 18.48 -3.10
CA CYS A 113 -0.80 17.44 -2.75
C CYS A 113 -1.00 16.92 -1.32
N LEU A 114 -1.25 17.82 -0.36
CA LEU A 114 -1.57 17.46 1.03
C LEU A 114 -2.89 16.68 1.11
N GLU A 115 -3.90 17.06 0.32
CA GLU A 115 -5.19 16.37 0.27
C GLU A 115 -5.06 14.95 -0.30
N LYS A 116 -4.29 14.75 -1.37
CA LYS A 116 -3.98 13.40 -1.89
C LYS A 116 -3.25 12.54 -0.86
N ARG A 117 -2.32 13.12 -0.11
CA ARG A 117 -1.62 12.42 0.99
C ARG A 117 -2.58 12.07 2.12
N ARG A 118 -3.51 12.98 2.46
CA ARG A 118 -4.56 12.76 3.45
C ARG A 118 -5.44 11.57 3.08
N GLN A 119 -6.00 11.59 1.86
CA GLN A 119 -6.85 10.51 1.34
C GLN A 119 -6.11 9.17 1.28
N LYS A 120 -4.82 9.17 0.93
CA LYS A 120 -3.99 7.94 0.94
C LYS A 120 -3.82 7.38 2.35
N ILE A 121 -3.62 8.22 3.36
CA ILE A 121 -3.51 7.79 4.76
C ILE A 121 -4.86 7.31 5.28
N GLU A 122 -5.96 8.01 4.97
CA GLU A 122 -7.33 7.62 5.32
C GLU A 122 -7.66 6.23 4.74
N LYS A 123 -7.33 5.98 3.47
CA LYS A 123 -7.49 4.65 2.85
C LYS A 123 -6.67 3.58 3.57
N GLN A 124 -5.40 3.85 3.90
CA GLN A 124 -4.56 2.89 4.62
C GLN A 124 -5.07 2.59 6.03
N ILE A 125 -5.64 3.58 6.73
CA ILE A 125 -6.28 3.36 8.02
C ILE A 125 -7.48 2.43 7.84
N PHE A 126 -8.35 2.73 6.88
CA PHE A 126 -9.54 1.92 6.60
C PHE A 126 -9.20 0.46 6.28
N ASP A 127 -8.24 0.23 5.37
CA ASP A 127 -7.81 -1.12 4.98
C ASP A 127 -7.26 -1.88 6.21
N LYS A 128 -6.40 -1.22 7.01
CA LYS A 128 -5.82 -1.84 8.22
C LYS A 128 -6.84 -2.07 9.33
N GLU A 129 -7.84 -1.21 9.48
CA GLU A 129 -8.95 -1.42 10.41
C GLU A 129 -9.81 -2.61 9.99
N SER A 130 -9.99 -2.84 8.69
CA SER A 130 -10.65 -4.05 8.19
C SER A 130 -9.86 -5.32 8.54
N GLU A 131 -8.56 -5.35 8.24
CA GLU A 131 -7.68 -6.46 8.61
C GLU A 131 -7.63 -6.69 10.13
N LEU A 132 -7.69 -5.62 10.93
CA LEU A 132 -7.73 -5.71 12.39
C LEU A 132 -9.02 -6.38 12.86
N ARG A 133 -10.17 -6.02 12.27
CA ARG A 133 -11.46 -6.67 12.57
C ARG A 133 -11.42 -8.16 12.27
N GLU A 134 -10.84 -8.56 11.14
CA GLU A 134 -10.70 -9.98 10.78
C GLU A 134 -9.87 -10.76 11.82
N LEU A 135 -8.75 -10.19 12.27
CA LEU A 135 -7.93 -10.81 13.32
C LEU A 135 -8.66 -10.89 14.66
N GLN A 136 -9.47 -9.88 15.01
CA GLN A 136 -10.28 -9.88 16.23
C GLN A 136 -11.34 -10.99 16.18
N VAL A 137 -12.08 -11.09 15.08
CA VAL A 137 -13.07 -12.17 14.87
C VAL A 137 -12.41 -13.54 14.96
N HIS A 138 -11.22 -13.70 14.37
CA HIS A 138 -10.50 -14.96 14.47
C HIS A 138 -10.07 -15.29 15.90
N LEU A 139 -9.57 -14.30 16.66
CA LEU A 139 -9.23 -14.50 18.06
C LEU A 139 -10.45 -14.88 18.91
N GLU A 140 -11.59 -14.21 18.71
CA GLU A 140 -12.86 -14.53 19.37
C GLU A 140 -13.35 -15.94 19.01
N SER A 141 -13.18 -16.36 17.76
CA SER A 141 -13.53 -17.71 17.31
C SER A 141 -12.70 -18.80 18.00
N MET A 142 -11.51 -18.45 18.50
CA MET A 142 -10.64 -19.32 19.29
C MET A 142 -10.87 -19.17 20.80
N ASP A 143 -11.66 -18.22 21.28
CA ASP A 143 -11.95 -18.09 22.72
C ASP A 143 -13.20 -18.92 23.09
N ILE A 144 -13.05 -20.23 22.97
CA ILE A 144 -14.12 -21.20 23.24
C ILE A 144 -14.00 -21.71 24.67
N ASN A 145 -15.11 -21.73 25.40
CA ASN A 145 -15.21 -22.47 26.65
C ASN A 145 -15.32 -23.96 26.35
N VAL A 146 -14.23 -24.70 26.59
CA VAL A 146 -14.18 -26.15 26.34
C VAL A 146 -14.67 -26.88 27.59
N PRO A 147 -15.82 -27.57 27.55
CA PRO A 147 -16.29 -28.36 28.67
C PRO A 147 -15.30 -29.49 28.98
N SER A 148 -15.16 -29.81 30.27
CA SER A 148 -14.28 -30.91 30.68
C SER A 148 -14.81 -32.25 30.17
N LEU A 149 -13.94 -33.05 29.54
CA LEU A 149 -14.29 -34.40 29.11
C LEU A 149 -14.77 -35.28 30.29
N PRO A 150 -15.73 -36.19 30.04
CA PRO A 150 -16.20 -37.11 31.05
C PRO A 150 -15.07 -38.04 31.53
N THR A 151 -15.16 -38.46 32.79
CA THR A 151 -14.22 -39.43 33.37
C THR A 151 -14.68 -40.84 33.01
N ILE A 152 -13.81 -41.62 32.36
CA ILE A 152 -14.16 -42.95 31.80
C ILE A 152 -13.79 -44.10 32.76
N GLY A 153 -13.19 -43.81 33.92
CA GLY A 153 -12.81 -44.83 34.88
C GLY A 153 -12.69 -44.32 36.32
N ASN A 154 -12.24 -45.19 37.22
CA ASN A 154 -12.35 -44.94 38.66
C ASN A 154 -11.36 -43.91 39.21
N SER A 155 -10.39 -43.45 38.40
CA SER A 155 -9.36 -42.50 38.83
C SER A 155 -9.39 -41.18 38.05
N GLY A 156 -10.11 -40.19 38.58
CA GLY A 156 -10.16 -38.84 38.01
C GLY A 156 -8.82 -38.09 37.99
N ARG A 157 -7.76 -38.65 38.61
CA ARG A 157 -6.42 -38.05 38.66
C ARG A 157 -5.55 -38.37 37.44
N ILE A 158 -5.91 -39.40 36.67
CA ILE A 158 -5.07 -39.91 35.60
C ILE A 158 -5.67 -39.53 34.25
N THR A 159 -4.87 -38.87 33.41
CA THR A 159 -5.23 -38.49 32.04
C THR A 159 -4.52 -39.39 31.03
N CYS A 160 -5.27 -40.01 30.12
CA CYS A 160 -4.70 -40.84 29.06
C CYS A 160 -3.85 -40.02 28.09
N SER A 161 -2.65 -40.51 27.73
CA SER A 161 -1.74 -39.81 26.81
C SER A 161 -2.19 -39.81 25.34
N LYS A 162 -3.09 -40.72 24.94
CA LYS A 162 -3.60 -40.84 23.56
C LYS A 162 -4.86 -39.99 23.33
N CYS A 163 -5.87 -40.16 24.18
CA CYS A 163 -7.20 -39.57 23.98
C CYS A 163 -7.54 -38.45 24.98
N HIS A 164 -6.66 -38.16 25.94
CA HIS A 164 -6.80 -37.11 26.95
C HIS A 164 -8.03 -37.22 27.88
N HIS A 165 -8.78 -38.32 27.86
CA HIS A 165 -9.82 -38.59 28.85
C HIS A 165 -9.22 -38.99 30.19
N LYS A 166 -9.93 -38.64 31.27
CA LYS A 166 -9.58 -39.03 32.64
C LYS A 166 -10.05 -40.46 32.94
N GLY A 167 -9.41 -41.12 33.90
CA GLY A 167 -9.84 -42.42 34.42
C GLY A 167 -9.12 -43.64 33.86
N HIS A 168 -8.27 -43.49 32.83
CA HIS A 168 -7.50 -44.59 32.26
C HIS A 168 -6.14 -44.13 31.70
N ARG A 169 -5.26 -45.10 31.40
CA ARG A 169 -3.96 -44.87 30.75
C ARG A 169 -3.89 -45.63 29.44
N ASN A 170 -3.11 -45.12 28.50
CA ASN A 170 -2.70 -45.89 27.33
C ASN A 170 -1.46 -46.74 27.72
N GLN A 171 -1.60 -48.07 27.76
CA GLN A 171 -0.51 -48.99 28.10
C GLN A 171 -0.29 -50.00 26.98
N VAL A 172 0.89 -50.62 26.91
CA VAL A 172 1.20 -51.65 25.91
C VAL A 172 0.27 -52.85 26.06
N ASN A 173 0.07 -53.33 27.29
CA ASN A 173 -0.78 -54.49 27.58
C ASN A 173 -2.29 -54.16 27.57
N ASN A 174 -2.65 -52.88 27.66
CA ASN A 174 -4.04 -52.42 27.61
C ASN A 174 -4.09 -51.07 26.87
N PRO A 175 -4.06 -51.11 25.52
CA PRO A 175 -4.03 -49.90 24.71
C PRO A 175 -5.38 -49.19 24.77
N CYS A 176 -5.32 -47.86 24.68
CA CYS A 176 -6.51 -47.03 24.64
C CYS A 176 -7.25 -47.22 23.30
N ASN A 177 -8.51 -47.66 23.36
CA ASN A 177 -9.37 -47.89 22.20
C ASN A 177 -10.04 -46.62 21.66
N LEU A 178 -9.92 -45.50 22.38
CA LEU A 178 -10.49 -44.22 21.94
C LEU A 178 -9.65 -43.58 20.85
N GLN A 179 -10.30 -42.71 20.08
CA GLN A 179 -9.65 -41.88 19.08
C GLN A 179 -8.58 -41.00 19.71
N LYS A 180 -7.51 -40.73 18.94
CA LYS A 180 -6.45 -39.82 19.38
C LYS A 180 -7.02 -38.41 19.49
N CYS A 181 -6.65 -37.70 20.55
CA CYS A 181 -7.06 -36.31 20.70
C CYS A 181 -6.46 -35.45 19.58
N SER A 182 -7.30 -34.67 18.91
CA SER A 182 -6.92 -33.83 17.76
C SER A 182 -6.62 -32.38 18.13
N SER A 183 -7.28 -31.82 19.15
CA SER A 183 -7.17 -30.39 19.46
C SER A 183 -7.46 -30.05 20.92
N TYR A 184 -7.06 -28.83 21.32
CA TYR A 184 -7.46 -28.24 22.60
C TYR A 184 -8.98 -28.12 22.72
N THR A 185 -9.66 -27.72 21.65
CA THR A 185 -11.12 -27.54 21.62
C THR A 185 -11.88 -28.83 21.89
N TYR A 186 -11.23 -29.99 21.76
CA TYR A 186 -11.80 -31.29 22.10
C TYR A 186 -11.59 -31.67 23.58
N CYS A 187 -10.37 -31.49 24.12
CA CYS A 187 -10.04 -32.02 25.45
C CYS A 187 -9.91 -30.98 26.58
N GLY A 188 -9.71 -29.70 26.25
CA GLY A 188 -9.55 -28.61 27.21
C GLY A 188 -8.25 -28.65 28.02
N ILE A 189 -7.28 -29.51 27.68
CA ILE A 189 -6.05 -29.69 28.46
C ILE A 189 -4.88 -28.90 27.85
N LYS A 190 -4.56 -27.75 28.45
CA LYS A 190 -3.51 -26.84 27.96
C LYS A 190 -2.15 -27.51 27.78
N ALA A 191 -1.73 -28.32 28.75
CA ALA A 191 -0.42 -28.99 28.73
C ALA A 191 -0.26 -29.97 27.56
N LYS A 192 -1.35 -30.39 26.92
CA LYS A 192 -1.34 -31.30 25.77
C LYS A 192 -1.44 -30.60 24.42
N HIS A 193 -1.86 -29.34 24.41
CA HIS A 193 -2.06 -28.54 23.21
C HIS A 193 -1.43 -27.14 23.35
N PRO A 194 -0.11 -27.04 23.56
CA PRO A 194 0.57 -25.74 23.65
C PRO A 194 0.51 -24.94 22.33
N GLU A 195 0.36 -25.61 21.19
CA GLU A 195 0.21 -25.00 19.87
C GLU A 195 -0.97 -24.02 19.81
N TYR A 196 -2.09 -24.38 20.45
CA TYR A 196 -3.30 -23.57 20.49
C TYR A 196 -3.07 -22.20 21.16
N PHE A 197 -2.36 -22.21 22.29
CA PHE A 197 -2.05 -20.98 23.03
C PHE A 197 -0.96 -20.15 22.35
N THR A 198 -0.05 -20.82 21.63
CA THR A 198 0.96 -20.15 20.81
C THR A 198 0.29 -19.34 19.70
N GLU A 199 -0.71 -19.91 19.04
CA GLU A 199 -1.50 -19.24 18.01
C GLU A 199 -2.30 -18.06 18.57
N ILE A 200 -3.00 -18.25 19.69
CA ILE A 200 -3.71 -17.15 20.39
C ILE A 200 -2.75 -16.00 20.72
N ASN A 201 -1.57 -16.31 21.26
CA ASN A 201 -0.59 -15.29 21.61
C ASN A 201 -0.03 -14.57 20.37
N LYS A 202 0.17 -15.30 19.27
CA LYS A 202 0.55 -14.72 17.99
C LYS A 202 -0.50 -13.73 17.50
N LEU A 203 -1.78 -14.12 17.50
CA LEU A 203 -2.89 -13.25 17.10
C LEU A 203 -2.98 -12.00 17.97
N LYS A 204 -2.86 -12.14 19.30
CA LYS A 204 -2.83 -10.99 20.23
C LYS A 204 -1.68 -10.03 19.93
N ASN A 205 -0.50 -10.57 19.61
CA ASN A 205 0.65 -9.75 19.24
C ASN A 205 0.45 -9.03 17.92
N ASP A 206 -0.14 -9.68 16.92
CA ASP A 206 -0.41 -9.09 15.61
C ASP A 206 -1.51 -8.01 15.69
N ILE A 207 -2.55 -8.23 16.49
CA ILE A 207 -3.56 -7.20 16.84
C ILE A 207 -2.88 -5.99 17.49
N LYS A 208 -1.98 -6.20 18.46
CA LYS A 208 -1.25 -5.11 19.11
C LYS A 208 -0.39 -4.32 18.12
N LYS A 209 0.33 -5.01 17.23
CA LYS A 209 1.14 -4.38 16.18
C LYS A 209 0.27 -3.57 15.21
N LYS A 210 -0.84 -4.12 14.73
CA LYS A 210 -1.75 -3.40 13.81
C LYS A 210 -2.37 -2.17 14.48
N ASN A 211 -2.81 -2.28 15.74
CA ASN A 211 -3.31 -1.13 16.51
C ASN A 211 -2.29 0.00 16.63
N ASN A 212 -1.03 -0.32 16.90
CA ASN A 212 0.03 0.69 16.94
C ASN A 212 0.23 1.36 15.57
N ASN A 213 0.25 0.58 14.48
CA ASN A 213 0.36 1.14 13.12
C ASN A 213 -0.82 2.06 12.78
N ILE A 214 -2.05 1.68 13.13
CA ILE A 214 -3.23 2.53 12.94
C ILE A 214 -3.09 3.83 13.74
N ARG A 215 -2.65 3.75 15.00
CA ARG A 215 -2.41 4.93 15.84
C ARG A 215 -1.36 5.87 15.21
N ASP A 216 -0.27 5.32 14.68
CA ASP A 216 0.78 6.11 14.03
C ASP A 216 0.26 6.79 12.76
N LEU A 217 -0.54 6.10 11.95
CA LEU A 217 -1.21 6.68 10.78
C LEU A 217 -2.23 7.77 11.17
N GLN A 218 -2.99 7.55 12.25
CA GLN A 218 -3.92 8.55 12.80
C GLN A 218 -3.18 9.79 13.30
N GLN A 219 -2.02 9.64 13.93
CA GLN A 219 -1.17 10.76 14.33
C GLN A 219 -0.62 11.53 13.12
N GLN A 220 -0.17 10.84 12.07
CA GLN A 220 0.22 11.48 10.82
C GLN A 220 -0.93 12.25 10.18
N LEU A 221 -2.14 11.67 10.20
CA LEU A 221 -3.35 12.32 9.70
C LEU A 221 -3.70 13.58 10.53
N ALA A 222 -3.59 13.51 11.85
CA ALA A 222 -3.79 14.64 12.74
C ALA A 222 -2.77 15.76 12.47
N GLY A 223 -1.50 15.42 12.29
CA GLY A 223 -0.44 16.36 11.93
C GLY A 223 -0.71 17.10 10.61
N LEU A 224 -1.29 16.41 9.62
CA LEU A 224 -1.71 17.02 8.36
C LEU A 224 -2.93 17.94 8.51
N LYS A 225 -3.84 17.64 9.45
CA LYS A 225 -5.00 18.50 9.76
C LYS A 225 -4.62 19.76 10.54
N THR A 226 -3.53 19.72 11.31
CA THR A 226 -3.06 20.85 12.13
C THR A 226 -2.18 21.87 11.41
N LEU A 227 -1.82 21.66 10.14
CA LEU A 227 -1.05 22.65 9.38
C LEU A 227 -1.90 23.91 9.13
N PRO A 228 -1.55 25.08 9.70
CA PRO A 228 -2.32 26.28 9.52
C PRO A 228 -2.16 26.82 8.09
N VAL A 229 -3.27 26.93 7.37
CA VAL A 229 -3.40 27.55 6.03
C VAL A 229 -3.02 29.06 6.03
N LYS A 230 -2.58 29.63 7.15
CA LYS A 230 -2.34 31.09 7.33
C LYS A 230 -1.04 31.51 8.04
N ALA A 231 0.01 30.68 8.09
CA ALA A 231 1.24 31.04 8.81
C ALA A 231 2.48 31.26 7.91
N ASN A 232 2.33 31.79 6.70
CA ASN A 232 3.48 32.07 5.80
C ASN A 232 3.51 33.50 5.24
N ILE A 233 3.05 34.50 6.01
CA ILE A 233 3.13 35.93 5.57
C ILE A 233 4.07 36.79 6.44
N SER A 234 4.69 36.31 7.52
CA SER A 234 5.44 37.20 8.42
C SER A 234 6.91 36.89 8.69
N LEU A 235 7.56 35.94 8.00
CA LEU A 235 8.98 35.61 8.24
C LEU A 235 9.97 36.06 7.15
N LEU A 236 9.59 36.98 6.26
CA LEU A 236 10.49 37.58 5.26
C LEU A 236 10.54 39.11 5.35
N LYS A 237 10.49 39.66 6.57
CA LYS A 237 10.96 41.02 6.84
C LYS A 237 11.91 40.99 8.03
N ARG A 238 13.20 40.89 7.75
CA ARG A 238 14.30 41.54 8.46
C ARG A 238 15.56 41.44 7.60
#